data_AF-T1JXE8-F1
#
_entry.id   AF-T1JXE8-F1
#
_cell.length_a   1.000
_cell.length_b   1.000
_cell.length_c   1.000
_cell.angle_alpha   90.00
_cell.angle_beta   90.00
_cell.angle_gamma   90.00
#
_symmetry.space_group_name_H-M   'P 1'
#
loop_
_entity.id
_entity.type
_entity.pdbx_description
1 polymer ?
#
loop_
_entity_poly.entity_id
_entity_poly.type
_entity_poly.pdbx_seq_one_letter_code
_entity_poly.pdbx_strand_id
1 'polypeptide(L)'
;MSEIIGEPLPRGELGDVLRNGVYLCKLMNRLDPSTCTKINNTNAPFKIMENIDHFLRAARKYGVSEIDLFQSVDLVEKRNIPGVVQCLMAIGRCGYLHPEFRGPYLGPKPAEESKRDFSEETLIKGKTVINLQYGTNKGANQQGLNFGNFRHM
;
A
#
# COMPACT_ATOMS: atom_id res chain seq x y z
N MET A 1 -0.29 14.28 -10.40
CA MET A 1 -1.04 15.24 -9.54
C MET A 1 -1.45 16.48 -10.32
N SER A 2 -0.52 17.28 -10.86
CA SER A 2 -0.84 18.48 -11.67
C SER A 2 -1.81 18.19 -12.83
N GLU A 3 -1.59 17.09 -13.54
CA GLU A 3 -2.47 16.65 -14.64
C GLU A 3 -3.92 16.38 -14.20
N ILE A 4 -4.12 15.74 -13.04
CA ILE A 4 -5.45 15.44 -12.48
C ILE A 4 -6.15 16.71 -11.99
N ILE A 5 -5.40 17.60 -11.35
CA ILE A 5 -5.93 18.89 -10.85
C ILE A 5 -6.20 19.84 -12.03
N GLY A 6 -5.48 19.73 -13.14
CA GLY A 6 -5.56 20.65 -14.28
C GLY A 6 -4.90 22.01 -14.02
N GLU A 7 -4.15 22.16 -12.93
CA GLU A 7 -3.42 23.37 -12.56
C GLU A 7 -1.96 23.02 -12.26
N PRO A 8 -0.98 23.84 -12.69
CA PRO A 8 0.41 23.63 -12.34
C PRO A 8 0.61 23.84 -10.83
N LEU A 9 1.39 22.96 -10.20
CA LEU A 9 1.80 23.17 -8.82
C LEU A 9 2.80 24.33 -8.75
N PRO A 10 2.75 25.16 -7.69
CA PRO A 10 3.75 26.17 -7.42
C PRO A 10 5.17 25.59 -7.43
N ARG A 11 6.14 26.36 -7.90
CA ARG A 11 7.56 25.97 -7.83
C ARG A 11 8.02 26.05 -6.37
N GLY A 12 8.60 24.98 -5.85
CA GLY A 12 9.09 24.91 -4.48
C GLY A 12 9.35 23.49 -4.04
N GLU A 13 9.82 23.34 -2.80
CA GLU A 13 9.94 22.04 -2.16
C GLU A 13 8.54 21.43 -1.96
N LEU A 14 8.38 20.13 -2.26
CA LEU A 14 7.10 19.43 -2.15
C LEU A 14 6.42 19.62 -0.79
N GLY A 15 7.22 19.54 0.29
CA GLY A 15 6.73 19.71 1.65
C GLY A 15 6.11 21.09 1.90
N ASP A 16 6.67 22.16 1.32
CA ASP A 16 6.12 23.51 1.45
C ASP A 16 4.88 23.73 0.59
N VAL A 17 4.91 23.21 -0.64
CA VAL A 17 3.80 23.36 -1.60
C VAL A 17 2.53 22.66 -1.10
N LEU A 18 2.68 21.49 -0.49
CA LEU A 18 1.56 20.71 0.02
C LEU A 18 1.17 21.04 1.46
N ARG A 19 1.99 21.82 2.18
CA ARG A 19 1.87 22.05 3.62
C ARG A 19 0.49 22.51 4.06
N ASN A 20 -0.16 23.36 3.27
CA ASN A 20 -1.47 23.93 3.60
C ASN A 20 -2.66 22.98 3.37
N GLY A 21 -2.42 21.80 2.77
CA GLY A 21 -3.45 20.79 2.47
C GLY A 21 -4.41 21.16 1.34
N VAL A 22 -4.31 22.34 0.73
CA VAL A 22 -5.25 22.81 -0.30
C VAL A 22 -5.15 21.96 -1.57
N TYR A 23 -3.94 21.73 -2.08
CA TYR A 23 -3.72 20.90 -3.27
C TYR A 23 -4.05 19.43 -3.05
N LEU A 24 -3.88 18.96 -1.80
CA LEU A 24 -4.27 17.60 -1.40
C LEU A 24 -5.79 17.42 -1.47
N CYS A 25 -6.55 18.35 -0.91
CA CYS A 25 -8.02 18.33 -1.01
C CYS A 25 -8.50 18.51 -2.47
N LYS A 26 -7.88 19.40 -3.25
CA LYS A 26 -8.18 19.56 -4.67
C LYS A 26 -7.97 18.27 -5.45
N LEU A 27 -6.87 17.54 -5.18
CA LEU A 27 -6.61 16.24 -5.79
C LEU A 27 -7.75 15.27 -5.48
N MET A 28 -8.13 15.14 -4.20
CA MET A 28 -9.18 14.20 -3.80
C MET A 28 -10.55 14.56 -4.39
N ASN A 29 -10.90 15.85 -4.47
CA ASN A 29 -12.14 16.28 -5.12
C ASN A 29 -12.20 15.98 -6.63
N ARG A 30 -11.04 15.81 -7.29
CA ARG A 30 -11.01 15.35 -8.69
C ARG A 30 -11.15 13.84 -8.84
N LEU A 31 -10.81 13.08 -7.81
CA LEU A 31 -10.94 11.62 -7.79
C LEU A 31 -12.32 11.19 -7.27
N ASP A 32 -12.77 11.76 -6.16
CA ASP A 32 -14.10 11.62 -5.59
C ASP A 32 -14.64 13.02 -5.21
N PRO A 33 -15.53 13.61 -6.03
CA PRO A 33 -16.09 14.95 -5.81
C PRO A 33 -16.83 15.13 -4.47
N SER A 34 -17.17 14.05 -3.76
CA SER A 34 -17.96 14.11 -2.53
C SER A 34 -17.13 14.29 -1.24
N THR A 35 -15.80 14.33 -1.31
CA THR A 35 -14.94 14.10 -0.13
C THR A 35 -14.44 15.34 0.59
N CYS A 36 -14.03 16.40 -0.11
CA CYS A 36 -13.48 17.61 0.52
C CYS A 36 -14.33 18.85 0.18
N THR A 37 -15.53 18.93 0.77
CA THR A 37 -16.52 19.99 0.48
C THR A 37 -16.06 21.38 0.94
N LYS A 38 -15.26 21.47 2.00
CA LYS A 38 -14.74 22.75 2.53
C LYS A 38 -13.22 22.73 2.58
N ILE A 39 -12.60 23.59 1.78
CA ILE A 39 -11.15 23.80 1.74
C ILE A 39 -10.85 25.19 2.31
N ASN A 40 -10.01 25.25 3.33
CA ASN A 40 -9.61 26.50 3.97
C ASN A 40 -8.34 27.06 3.30
N ASN A 41 -8.36 28.33 2.89
CA ASN A 41 -7.20 28.97 2.23
C ASN A 41 -6.33 29.82 3.18
N THR A 42 -6.72 29.92 4.46
CA THR A 42 -5.99 30.72 5.46
C THR A 42 -4.81 29.94 6.03
N ASN A 43 -3.67 30.62 6.25
CA ASN A 43 -2.47 30.05 6.87
C ASN A 43 -2.57 29.85 8.40
N ALA A 44 -3.78 29.75 8.95
CA ALA A 44 -3.97 29.48 10.37
C ALA A 44 -3.64 28.01 10.67
N PRO A 45 -2.81 27.68 11.68
CA PRO A 45 -2.36 26.31 11.93
C PRO A 45 -3.49 25.28 12.05
N PHE A 46 -4.59 25.64 12.71
CA PHE A 46 -5.75 24.76 12.86
C PHE A 46 -6.46 24.48 11.53
N LYS A 47 -6.49 25.46 10.61
CA LYS A 47 -7.09 25.33 9.28
C LYS A 47 -6.26 24.46 8.36
N ILE A 48 -4.95 24.57 8.47
CA ILE A 48 -4.02 23.70 7.75
C ILE A 48 -4.23 22.24 8.17
N MET A 49 -4.27 21.97 9.48
CA MET A 49 -4.52 20.63 10.00
C MET A 49 -5.89 20.10 9.59
N GLU A 50 -6.94 20.93 9.61
CA GLU A 50 -8.29 20.57 9.17
C GLU A 50 -8.31 20.12 7.69
N ASN A 51 -7.61 20.84 6.81
CA ASN A 51 -7.50 20.44 5.40
C ASN A 51 -6.79 19.09 5.24
N ILE A 52 -5.68 18.87 5.96
CA ILE A 52 -4.94 17.61 5.88
C ILE A 52 -5.80 16.45 6.39
N ASP A 53 -6.54 16.65 7.48
CA ASP A 53 -7.44 15.63 8.01
C ASP A 53 -8.59 15.30 7.03
N HIS A 54 -9.16 16.31 6.35
CA HIS A 54 -10.12 16.08 5.26
C HIS A 54 -9.53 15.23 4.15
N PHE A 55 -8.29 15.51 3.73
CA PHE A 55 -7.58 14.70 2.75
C PHE A 55 -7.37 13.25 3.24
N LEU A 56 -6.92 13.04 4.47
CA LEU A 56 -6.65 11.68 4.99
C LEU A 56 -7.93 10.85 5.10
N ARG A 57 -9.05 11.47 5.50
CA ARG A 57 -10.37 10.81 5.49
C ARG A 57 -10.81 10.45 4.07
N ALA A 58 -10.62 11.36 3.12
CA ALA A 58 -10.92 11.12 1.72
C ALA A 58 -10.08 9.97 1.15
N ALA A 59 -8.77 9.96 1.41
CA ALA A 59 -7.83 8.93 0.96
C ALA A 59 -8.20 7.55 1.52
N ARG A 60 -8.55 7.48 2.82
CA ARG A 60 -9.03 6.23 3.44
C ARG A 60 -10.31 5.72 2.75
N LYS A 61 -11.30 6.60 2.52
CA LYS A 61 -12.54 6.25 1.82
C LYS A 61 -12.28 5.79 0.38
N TYR A 62 -11.29 6.38 -0.28
CA TYR A 62 -10.89 6.03 -1.64
C TYR A 62 -10.18 4.66 -1.74
N GLY A 63 -9.87 4.02 -0.61
CA GLY A 63 -9.29 2.67 -0.56
C GLY A 63 -7.79 2.64 -0.28
N VAL A 64 -7.19 3.74 0.17
CA VAL A 64 -5.79 3.73 0.64
C VAL A 64 -5.71 3.02 1.99
N SER A 65 -4.77 2.08 2.11
CA SER A 65 -4.52 1.34 3.35
C SER A 65 -4.00 2.24 4.46
N GLU A 66 -4.37 1.96 5.72
CA GLU A 66 -3.96 2.80 6.86
C GLU A 66 -2.45 2.87 7.06
N ILE A 67 -1.72 1.82 6.68
CA ILE A 67 -0.25 1.79 6.74
C ILE A 67 0.42 2.75 5.75
N ASP A 68 -0.27 3.10 4.66
CA ASP A 68 0.21 4.04 3.65
C ASP A 68 -0.25 5.48 3.96
N LEU A 69 -1.12 5.70 4.96
CA LEU A 69 -1.54 7.03 5.39
C LEU A 69 -0.48 7.66 6.30
N PHE A 70 -0.22 8.95 6.10
CA PHE A 70 0.67 9.73 6.97
C PHE A 70 -0.13 10.49 8.04
N GLN A 71 0.55 11.01 9.06
CA GLN A 71 -0.04 11.85 10.10
C GLN A 71 0.13 13.34 9.76
N SER A 72 -0.80 14.21 10.16
CA SER A 72 -0.74 15.64 9.83
C SER A 72 0.61 16.31 10.19
N VAL A 73 1.22 15.91 11.30
CA VAL A 73 2.54 16.38 11.74
C VAL A 73 3.68 16.04 10.77
N ASP A 74 3.58 14.93 10.04
CA ASP A 74 4.59 14.48 9.08
C ASP A 74 4.79 15.49 7.94
N LEU A 75 3.69 16.16 7.56
CA LEU A 75 3.68 17.19 6.52
C LEU A 75 3.86 18.60 7.10
N VAL A 76 3.15 18.94 8.18
CA VAL A 76 3.17 20.30 8.75
C VAL A 76 4.54 20.66 9.32
N GLU A 77 5.21 19.72 9.98
CA GLU A 77 6.54 19.88 10.55
C GLU A 77 7.64 19.25 9.68
N LYS A 78 7.27 18.74 8.50
CA LYS A 78 8.16 18.02 7.57
C LYS A 78 8.91 16.85 8.20
N ARG A 79 8.35 16.18 9.22
CA ARG A 79 9.00 15.05 9.90
C ARG A 79 9.16 13.82 9.02
N ASN A 80 8.24 13.60 8.08
CA ASN A 80 8.25 12.43 7.21
C ASN A 80 7.61 12.72 5.84
N ILE A 81 8.28 13.55 5.03
CA ILE A 81 7.87 13.81 3.64
C ILE A 81 7.86 12.54 2.77
N PRO A 82 8.78 11.56 2.92
CA PRO A 82 8.68 10.30 2.20
C PRO A 82 7.36 9.56 2.43
N GLY A 83 6.84 9.57 3.66
CA GLY A 83 5.51 9.01 3.98
C GLY A 83 4.37 9.71 3.23
N VAL A 84 4.45 11.03 3.07
CA VAL A 84 3.47 11.79 2.25
C VAL A 84 3.53 11.36 0.80
N VAL A 85 4.73 11.18 0.24
CA VAL A 85 4.92 10.70 -1.14
C VAL A 85 4.38 9.28 -1.29
N GLN A 86 4.65 8.39 -0.34
CA GLN A 86 4.13 7.03 -0.31
C GLN A 86 2.59 7.00 -0.34
N CYS A 87 1.94 7.84 0.46
CA CYS A 87 0.49 8.00 0.46
C CYS A 87 -0.03 8.45 -0.92
N LEU A 88 0.59 9.46 -1.53
CA LEU A 88 0.23 9.92 -2.87
C LEU A 88 0.40 8.82 -3.93
N MET A 89 1.45 8.01 -3.82
CA MET A 89 1.66 6.87 -4.70
C MET A 89 0.59 5.79 -4.49
N ALA A 90 0.19 5.54 -3.24
CA ALA A 90 -0.87 4.60 -2.91
C ALA A 90 -2.21 5.04 -3.51
N ILE A 91 -2.57 6.33 -3.43
CA ILE A 91 -3.75 6.88 -4.10
C ILE A 91 -3.71 6.62 -5.61
N GLY A 92 -2.56 6.84 -6.24
CA GLY A 92 -2.36 6.56 -7.67
C GLY A 92 -2.60 5.10 -8.05
N ARG A 93 -2.24 4.15 -7.16
CA ARG A 93 -2.55 2.72 -7.32
C ARG A 93 -4.03 2.41 -7.05
N CYS A 94 -4.64 3.06 -6.07
CA CYS A 94 -6.07 2.89 -5.78
C CYS A 94 -6.95 3.30 -6.97
N GLY A 95 -6.47 4.16 -7.88
CA GLY A 95 -7.16 4.47 -9.12
C GLY A 95 -7.55 3.24 -9.97
N TYR A 96 -6.86 2.10 -9.83
CA TYR A 96 -7.23 0.85 -10.49
C TYR A 96 -8.50 0.19 -9.91
N LEU A 97 -8.91 0.57 -8.70
CA LEU A 97 -10.11 0.06 -8.02
C LEU A 97 -11.39 0.80 -8.45
N HIS A 98 -11.25 1.95 -9.14
CA HIS A 98 -12.34 2.86 -9.47
C HIS A 98 -12.59 2.86 -10.99
N PRO A 99 -13.62 2.16 -11.50
CA PRO A 99 -13.90 2.05 -12.94
C PRO A 99 -14.15 3.39 -13.65
N GLU A 100 -14.62 4.38 -12.91
CA GLU A 100 -14.84 5.75 -13.38
C GLU A 100 -13.54 6.52 -13.62
N PHE A 101 -12.44 6.12 -12.97
CA PHE A 101 -11.15 6.75 -13.13
C PHE A 101 -10.45 6.23 -14.38
N ARG A 102 -10.32 7.10 -15.39
CA ARG A 102 -9.70 6.77 -16.69
C ARG A 102 -8.21 7.09 -16.78
N GLY A 103 -7.58 7.36 -15.64
CA GLY A 103 -6.17 7.73 -15.56
C GLY A 103 -5.93 9.24 -15.44
N PRO A 104 -4.66 9.65 -15.37
CA PRO A 104 -3.45 8.84 -15.54
C PRO A 104 -3.22 7.84 -14.39
N TYR A 105 -2.78 6.61 -14.72
CA TYR A 105 -2.45 5.60 -13.71
C TYR A 105 -0.98 5.72 -13.28
N LEU A 106 -0.74 5.43 -12.01
CA LEU A 106 0.61 5.45 -11.45
C LEU A 106 1.09 4.03 -11.17
N GLY A 107 2.10 3.59 -11.93
CA GLY A 107 2.66 2.24 -11.81
C GLY A 107 1.82 1.15 -12.49
N PRO A 108 2.28 -0.11 -12.48
CA PRO A 108 1.57 -1.22 -13.11
C PRO A 108 0.25 -1.54 -12.39
N LYS A 109 -0.70 -2.13 -13.13
CA LYS A 109 -1.96 -2.61 -12.56
C LYS A 109 -1.68 -3.66 -11.47
N PRO A 110 -2.24 -3.52 -10.26
CA PRO A 110 -2.16 -4.56 -9.22
C PRO A 110 -2.68 -5.90 -9.75
N ALA A 111 -2.02 -7.00 -9.37
CA ALA A 111 -2.45 -8.33 -9.74
C ALA A 111 -3.77 -8.68 -9.05
N GLU A 112 -4.67 -9.33 -9.79
CA GLU A 112 -5.90 -9.89 -9.24
C GLU A 112 -5.60 -11.28 -8.65
N GLU A 113 -6.28 -11.63 -7.55
CA GLU A 113 -6.12 -12.95 -6.94
C GLU A 113 -6.57 -14.07 -7.89
N SER A 114 -5.64 -14.93 -8.30
CA SER A 114 -5.96 -16.15 -9.03
C SER A 114 -6.26 -17.27 -8.05
N LYS A 115 -7.44 -17.25 -7.42
CA LYS A 115 -7.92 -18.39 -6.61
C LYS A 115 -8.02 -19.62 -7.51
N ARG A 116 -7.25 -20.66 -7.17
CA ARG A 116 -7.28 -21.93 -7.89
C ARG A 116 -8.17 -22.88 -7.12
N ASP A 117 -9.32 -23.18 -7.69
CA ASP A 117 -10.19 -24.23 -7.17
C ASP A 117 -9.71 -25.57 -7.73
N PHE A 118 -9.34 -26.48 -6.83
CA PHE A 118 -9.01 -27.85 -7.17
C PHE A 118 -10.23 -28.73 -6.94
N SER A 119 -10.43 -29.75 -7.78
CA SER A 119 -11.48 -30.72 -7.55
C SER A 119 -11.23 -31.48 -6.24
N GLU A 120 -12.30 -31.93 -5.60
CA GLU A 120 -12.21 -32.70 -4.35
C GLU A 120 -11.35 -33.95 -4.52
N GLU A 121 -11.44 -34.62 -5.68
CA GLU A 121 -10.60 -35.76 -6.02
C GLU A 121 -9.11 -35.39 -6.09
N THR A 122 -8.77 -34.24 -6.68
CA THR A 122 -7.39 -33.72 -6.71
C THR A 122 -6.90 -33.37 -5.30
N LEU A 123 -7.74 -32.77 -4.47
CA LEU A 123 -7.41 -32.47 -3.06
C LEU A 123 -7.17 -33.75 -2.24
N ILE A 124 -7.97 -34.81 -2.45
CA ILE A 124 -7.80 -36.12 -1.81
C ILE A 124 -6.50 -36.78 -2.28
N LYS A 125 -6.20 -36.77 -3.58
CA LYS A 125 -4.93 -37.26 -4.12
C LYS A 125 -3.73 -36.49 -3.58
N GLY A 126 -3.89 -35.19 -3.27
CA GLY A 126 -2.84 -34.42 -2.59
C GLY A 126 -2.54 -34.92 -1.19
N LYS A 127 -3.53 -35.44 -0.46
CA LYS A 127 -3.34 -35.98 0.91
C LYS A 127 -2.58 -37.31 0.93
N THR A 128 -2.57 -38.07 -0.17
CA THR A 128 -1.86 -39.35 -0.26
C THR A 128 -0.39 -39.19 -0.67
N VAL A 129 0.01 -38.01 -1.13
CA VAL A 129 1.42 -37.70 -1.43
C VAL A 129 2.16 -37.37 -0.13
N ILE A 130 3.00 -38.30 0.32
CA ILE A 130 3.87 -38.11 1.49
C ILE A 130 4.96 -37.11 1.10
N ASN A 131 4.94 -35.91 1.70
CA ASN A 131 6.00 -34.92 1.53
C ASN A 131 7.34 -35.47 2.07
N LEU A 132 8.48 -35.10 1.47
CA LEU A 132 9.81 -35.59 1.83
C LEU A 132 10.20 -35.33 3.32
N GLN A 133 9.47 -34.44 3.99
CA GLN A 133 9.64 -34.07 5.40
C GLN A 133 8.63 -34.76 6.35
N TYR A 134 7.70 -35.59 5.86
CA TYR A 134 6.77 -36.38 6.67
C TYR A 134 7.44 -37.65 7.25
N GLY A 135 8.67 -37.49 7.74
CA GLY A 135 9.33 -38.44 8.61
C GLY A 135 9.34 -37.88 10.02
N THR A 136 8.93 -38.67 11.01
CA THR A 136 9.14 -38.28 12.41
C THR A 136 10.62 -38.38 12.74
N ASN A 137 11.24 -37.24 13.05
CA ASN A 137 12.60 -37.16 13.60
C ASN A 137 12.69 -37.70 15.04
N LYS A 138 11.58 -38.10 15.67
CA LYS A 138 11.59 -38.75 17.00
C LYS A 138 12.25 -40.13 17.02
N GLY A 139 12.48 -40.77 15.86
CA GLY A 139 13.18 -42.05 15.76
C GLY A 139 14.59 -41.97 15.16
N ALA A 140 14.98 -40.82 14.61
CA ALA A 140 16.30 -40.63 13.99
C ALA A 140 17.31 -40.18 15.04
N ASN A 141 17.75 -41.08 15.92
CA ASN A 141 18.94 -40.84 16.72
C ASN A 141 20.19 -41.25 15.90
N GLN A 142 21.27 -40.48 16.01
CA GLN A 142 22.56 -40.76 15.38
C GLN A 142 23.30 -41.92 16.08
N GLN A 143 22.58 -42.93 16.57
CA GLN A 143 23.18 -44.10 17.21
C GLN A 143 23.34 -45.18 16.13
N GLY A 144 24.55 -45.29 15.58
CA GLY A 144 24.91 -46.33 14.60
C GLY A 144 25.38 -45.82 13.24
N LEU A 145 25.34 -44.51 12.97
CA LEU A 145 25.98 -43.91 11.79
C LEU A 145 27.50 -43.83 12.03
N ASN A 146 28.24 -44.89 11.64
CA ASN A 146 29.70 -44.89 11.64
C ASN A 146 30.21 -44.58 10.22
N PHE A 147 30.45 -43.29 9.95
CA PHE A 147 31.09 -42.86 8.70
C PHE A 147 32.59 -43.12 8.77
N GLY A 148 33.02 -44.31 8.29
CA GLY A 148 34.43 -44.59 8.06
C GLY A 148 34.98 -45.87 8.66
N ASN A 149 34.32 -47.02 8.47
CA ASN A 149 34.99 -48.30 8.72
C ASN A 149 36.04 -48.55 7.61
N PHE A 150 37.32 -48.48 7.96
CA PHE A 150 38.40 -48.98 7.11
C PHE A 150 38.23 -50.50 6.95
N ARG A 151 38.03 -50.95 5.71
CA ARG A 151 38.14 -52.37 5.35
C ARG A 151 39.61 -52.77 5.53
N HIS A 152 39.91 -53.60 6.52
CA HIS A 152 41.19 -54.32 6.52
C HIS A 152 41.18 -55.38 5.42
N MET A 153 42.32 -55.49 4.75
CA MET A 153 42.62 -56.35 3.61
C MET A 153 42.59 -57.83 4.00
#